data_AF-A0A1C6PN57-F1
#
_entry.id   AF-A0A1C6PN57-F1
#
_cell.length_a   1.000
_cell.length_b   1.000
_cell.length_c   1.000
_cell.angle_alpha   90.00
_cell.angle_beta   90.00
_cell.angle_gamma   90.00
#
_symmetry.space_group_name_H-M   'P 1'
#
loop_
_entity.id
_entity.type
_entity.pdbx_description
1 polymer ?
#
loop_
_entity_poly.entity_id
_entity_poly.type
_entity_poly.pdbx_seq_one_letter_code
_entity_poly.pdbx_strand_id
1 'polypeptide(L)'
;MVSLDRLLAFAAMSFLLIVVPGPSVLFVVGRALSQGRRAALTTVVGNTLGAYVLVVAVALGVGAIVERSVLVFTVIKLVGAAYLIHLGIKAVRRRGVMAPGGGR
;
A
#
# COMPACT_ATOMS: atom_id res chain seq x y z
N MET A 1 7.82 29.97 -7.43
CA MET A 1 7.06 30.10 -6.16
C MET A 1 5.82 29.23 -6.29
N VAL A 2 5.49 28.41 -5.29
CA VAL A 2 4.29 27.54 -5.35
C VAL A 2 3.05 28.44 -5.27
N SER A 3 2.18 28.42 -6.29
CA SER A 3 0.93 29.19 -6.28
C SER A 3 -0.11 28.55 -5.36
N LEU A 4 -0.99 29.36 -4.79
CA LEU A 4 -2.03 28.88 -3.88
C LEU A 4 -2.93 27.83 -4.55
N ASP A 5 -3.26 28.02 -5.84
CA ASP A 5 -4.07 27.07 -6.61
C ASP A 5 -3.42 25.68 -6.70
N ARG A 6 -2.09 25.63 -6.88
CA ARG A 6 -1.33 24.36 -6.92
C ARG A 6 -1.33 23.68 -5.55
N LEU A 7 -1.19 24.45 -4.48
CA LEU A 7 -1.22 23.93 -3.12
C LEU A 7 -2.59 23.34 -2.79
N LEU A 8 -3.67 24.06 -3.14
CA LEU A 8 -5.04 23.59 -2.93
C LEU A 8 -5.36 22.34 -3.76
N ALA A 9 -4.96 22.31 -5.03
CA ALA A 9 -5.13 21.13 -5.89
C ALA A 9 -4.36 19.92 -5.36
N PHE A 10 -3.11 20.10 -4.93
CA PHE A 10 -2.30 19.04 -4.33
C PHE A 10 -2.91 18.54 -3.01
N ALA A 11 -3.35 19.44 -2.13
CA ALA A 11 -3.98 19.09 -0.85
C ALA A 11 -5.27 18.29 -1.06
N ALA A 12 -6.13 18.73 -1.98
CA ALA A 12 -7.37 18.03 -2.32
C ALA A 12 -7.11 16.62 -2.87
N MET A 13 -6.18 16.47 -3.82
CA MET A 13 -5.80 15.16 -4.36
C MET A 13 -5.16 14.26 -3.31
N SER A 14 -4.25 14.79 -2.50
CA SER A 14 -3.60 14.05 -1.42
C SER A 14 -4.62 13.56 -0.40
N PHE A 15 -5.59 14.40 -0.02
CA PHE A 15 -6.67 14.03 0.88
C PHE A 15 -7.47 12.86 0.32
N LEU A 16 -7.91 12.94 -0.94
CA LEU A 16 -8.65 11.85 -1.60
C LEU A 16 -7.85 10.55 -1.64
N LEU A 17 -6.55 10.61 -1.91
CA LEU A 17 -5.68 9.44 -1.94
C LEU A 17 -5.45 8.83 -0.54
N ILE A 18 -5.33 9.67 0.50
CA ILE A 18 -5.04 9.23 1.86
C ILE A 18 -6.29 8.69 2.57
N VAL A 19 -7.47 9.24 2.29
CA VAL A 19 -8.71 8.88 3.01
C VAL A 19 -9.14 7.43 2.73
N VAL A 20 -8.82 6.89 1.55
CA VAL A 20 -9.13 5.50 1.21
C VAL A 20 -8.06 4.59 1.82
N PRO A 21 -8.39 3.77 2.84
CA PRO A 21 -7.40 2.91 3.46
C PRO A 21 -6.90 1.87 2.45
N GLY A 22 -5.63 2.00 2.09
CA GLY A 22 -4.98 1.04 1.20
C GLY A 22 -4.74 -0.33 1.86
N PRO A 23 -4.25 -1.32 1.10
CA PRO A 23 -3.99 -2.67 1.59
C PRO A 23 -3.04 -2.72 2.80
N SER A 24 -2.05 -1.82 2.86
CA SER A 24 -1.11 -1.73 3.99
C SER A 24 -1.80 -1.33 5.29
N VAL A 25 -2.67 -0.31 5.26
CA VAL A 25 -3.43 0.14 6.44
C VAL A 25 -4.37 -0.97 6.91
N LEU A 26 -5.10 -1.60 5.98
CA LEU A 26 -6.00 -2.72 6.30
C LEU A 26 -5.25 -3.91 6.90
N PHE A 27 -4.02 -4.18 6.42
CA PHE A 27 -3.18 -5.23 6.97
C PHE A 27 -2.74 -4.92 8.40
N VAL A 28 -2.27 -3.70 8.67
CA VAL A 28 -1.88 -3.26 10.04
C VAL A 28 -3.07 -3.36 10.99
N VAL A 29 -4.26 -2.87 10.58
CA VAL A 29 -5.48 -2.97 11.38
C VAL A 29 -5.86 -4.43 11.63
N GLY A 30 -5.81 -5.28 10.59
CA GLY A 30 -6.06 -6.71 10.74
C GLY A 30 -5.11 -7.38 11.74
N ARG A 31 -3.82 -7.01 11.73
CA ARG A 31 -2.82 -7.47 12.70
C ARG A 31 -3.10 -6.94 14.12
N ALA A 32 -3.54 -5.70 14.25
CA ALA A 32 -3.94 -5.12 15.54
C ALA A 32 -5.13 -5.87 16.15
N LEU A 33 -6.16 -6.15 15.34
CA LEU A 33 -7.37 -6.84 15.77
C LEU A 33 -7.12 -8.33 16.07
N SER A 34 -6.28 -9.01 15.29
CA SER A 34 -6.06 -10.46 15.44
C SER A 34 -4.92 -10.85 16.38
N GLN A 35 -3.91 -9.99 16.56
CA GLN A 35 -2.66 -10.31 17.28
C GLN A 35 -2.24 -9.22 18.27
N GLY A 36 -3.07 -8.20 18.47
CA GLY A 36 -2.85 -7.14 19.45
C GLY A 36 -1.86 -6.05 19.01
N ARG A 37 -1.73 -5.05 19.87
CA ARG A 37 -0.97 -3.81 19.60
C ARG A 37 0.52 -4.05 19.28
N ARG A 38 1.18 -5.00 19.95
CA ARG A 38 2.61 -5.26 19.73
C ARG A 38 2.88 -5.82 18.32
N ALA A 39 2.03 -6.71 17.83
CA ALA A 39 2.11 -7.24 16.47
C ALA A 39 1.82 -6.17 15.41
N ALA A 40 0.90 -5.24 15.70
CA ALA A 40 0.62 -4.11 14.83
C ALA A 40 1.81 -3.13 14.75
N LEU A 41 2.39 -2.75 15.89
CA LEU A 41 3.52 -1.81 15.93
C LEU A 41 4.75 -2.34 15.19
N THR A 42 5.08 -3.62 15.37
CA THR A 42 6.17 -4.26 14.61
C THR A 42 5.88 -4.30 13.12
N THR A 43 4.62 -4.50 12.72
CA THR A 43 4.19 -4.41 11.31
C THR A 43 4.37 -3.00 10.75
N VAL A 44 3.99 -1.97 11.51
CA VAL A 44 4.17 -0.57 11.10
C VAL A 44 5.64 -0.24 10.91
N VAL A 45 6.51 -0.62 11.86
CA VAL A 45 7.95 -0.38 11.75
C VAL A 45 8.52 -1.04 10.50
N GLY A 46 8.22 -2.32 10.26
CA GLY A 46 8.66 -3.02 9.06
C GLY A 46 8.15 -2.38 7.77
N ASN A 47 6.87 -1.99 7.74
CA ASN A 47 6.26 -1.31 6.60
C ASN A 47 6.94 0.04 6.31
N THR A 48 7.20 0.85 7.34
CA THR A 48 7.86 2.15 7.22
C THR A 48 9.31 2.01 6.75
N LEU A 49 10.06 1.04 7.29
CA LEU A 49 11.42 0.76 6.83
C LEU A 49 11.45 0.34 5.36
N GLY A 50 10.54 -0.55 4.95
CA GLY A 50 10.40 -0.94 3.54
C GLY A 50 10.05 0.24 2.63
N ALA A 51 9.18 1.15 3.09
CA ALA A 51 8.85 2.38 2.36
C ALA A 51 10.08 3.28 2.19
N TYR A 52 10.91 3.44 3.22
CA TYR A 52 12.14 4.22 3.11
C TYR A 52 13.15 3.61 2.12
N VAL A 53 13.26 2.29 2.06
CA VAL A 53 14.11 1.63 1.04
C VAL A 53 13.66 2.02 -0.37
N LEU A 54 12.35 2.02 -0.63
CA LEU A 54 11.81 2.46 -1.93
C LEU A 54 12.08 3.96 -2.19
N VAL A 55 11.90 4.82 -1.19
CA VAL A 55 12.20 6.25 -1.30
C VAL A 55 13.67 6.47 -1.64
N VAL A 56 14.59 5.77 -0.97
CA VAL A 56 16.02 5.85 -1.27
C VAL A 56 16.32 5.35 -2.67
N ALA A 57 15.73 4.23 -3.12
CA ALA A 57 15.91 3.73 -4.47
C ALA A 57 15.45 4.75 -5.54
N VAL A 58 14.29 5.40 -5.31
CA VAL A 58 13.79 6.46 -6.18
C VAL A 58 14.74 7.66 -6.19
N ALA A 59 15.22 8.09 -5.01
CA ALA A 59 16.16 9.20 -4.87
C ALA A 59 17.52 8.92 -5.56
N LEU A 60 17.97 7.67 -5.57
CA LEU A 60 19.18 7.23 -6.28
C LEU A 60 19.00 7.12 -7.80
N GLY A 61 17.81 7.42 -8.34
CA GLY A 61 17.58 7.56 -9.78
C GLY A 61 16.69 6.51 -10.42
N VAL A 62 16.14 5.55 -9.66
CA VAL A 62 15.14 4.59 -10.20
C VAL A 62 13.94 5.34 -10.78
N GLY A 63 13.52 6.45 -10.15
CA GLY A 63 12.42 7.28 -10.65
C GLY A 63 12.67 7.82 -12.06
N ALA A 64 13.90 8.29 -12.34
CA ALA A 64 14.26 8.86 -13.64
C ALA A 64 14.27 7.79 -14.76
N ILE A 65 14.65 6.56 -14.44
CA ILE A 65 14.59 5.43 -15.39
C ILE A 65 13.14 5.12 -15.75
N VAL A 66 12.28 5.06 -14.74
CA VAL A 66 10.84 4.77 -14.92
C VAL A 66 10.16 5.90 -15.70
N GLU A 67 10.50 7.17 -15.42
CA GLU A 67 9.95 8.34 -16.10
C GLU A 67 10.30 8.36 -17.59
N ARG A 68 11.54 8.01 -17.96
CA ARG A 68 12.02 8.06 -19.34
C ARG A 68 11.50 6.94 -20.24
N SER A 69 11.02 5.83 -19.67
CA SER A 69 10.63 4.66 -20.44
C SER A 69 9.18 4.27 -20.19
N VAL A 70 8.33 4.50 -21.21
CA VAL A 70 6.93 4.02 -21.24
C VAL A 70 6.84 2.51 -21.01
N LEU A 71 7.77 1.72 -21.59
CA LEU A 71 7.79 0.27 -21.43
C LEU A 71 7.97 -0.13 -19.96
N VAL A 72 9.06 0.30 -19.32
CA VAL A 72 9.34 0.08 -17.89
C VAL A 72 8.17 0.53 -17.00
N PHE A 73 7.65 1.74 -17.19
CA PHE A 73 6.49 2.22 -16.42
C PHE A 73 5.26 1.32 -16.60
N THR A 74 4.98 0.89 -17.83
CA THR A 74 3.85 0.00 -18.14
C THR A 74 4.05 -1.38 -17.51
N VAL A 75 5.24 -1.96 -17.60
CA VAL A 75 5.56 -3.26 -17.00
C VAL A 75 5.36 -3.20 -15.48
N ILE A 76 5.90 -2.19 -14.80
CA ILE A 76 5.73 -2.01 -13.35
C ILE A 76 4.25 -1.92 -12.99
N LYS A 77 3.46 -1.13 -13.73
CA LYS A 77 2.01 -1.01 -13.51
C LYS A 77 1.28 -2.35 -13.67
N LEU A 78 1.55 -3.06 -14.75
CA LEU A 78 0.89 -4.33 -15.05
C LEU A 78 1.26 -5.43 -14.04
N VAL A 79 2.54 -5.51 -13.67
CA VAL A 79 3.02 -6.46 -12.65
C VAL A 79 2.38 -6.13 -11.29
N GLY A 80 2.34 -4.85 -10.90
CA GLY A 80 1.69 -4.41 -9.68
C GLY A 80 0.19 -4.73 -9.66
N ALA A 81 -0.52 -4.46 -10.76
CA ALA A 81 -1.94 -4.79 -10.90
C ALA A 81 -2.19 -6.30 -10.82
N ALA A 82 -1.39 -7.11 -11.51
CA ALA A 82 -1.47 -8.57 -11.45
C ALA A 82 -1.22 -9.10 -10.02
N TYR A 83 -0.23 -8.53 -9.32
CA TYR A 83 0.05 -8.88 -7.93
C TYR A 83 -1.11 -8.53 -6.98
N LEU A 84 -1.73 -7.36 -7.16
CA LEU A 84 -2.91 -6.98 -6.36
C LEU A 84 -4.12 -7.86 -6.65
N ILE A 85 -4.36 -8.24 -7.91
CA ILE A 85 -5.40 -9.21 -8.27
C ILE A 85 -5.14 -10.54 -7.57
N HIS A 86 -3.91 -11.05 -7.64
CA HIS A 86 -3.51 -12.28 -6.97
C HIS A 86 -3.75 -12.20 -5.45
N LEU A 87 -3.34 -11.10 -4.81
CA LEU A 87 -3.52 -10.89 -3.38
C LEU A 87 -5.00 -10.78 -3.00
N GLY A 88 -5.81 -10.10 -3.82
CA GLY A 88 -7.26 -10.00 -3.66
C GLY A 88 -7.94 -11.36 -3.72
N ILE A 89 -7.62 -12.18 -4.74
CA ILE A 89 -8.12 -13.56 -4.86
C ILE A 89 -7.72 -14.38 -3.62
N LYS A 90 -6.46 -14.30 -3.19
CA LYS A 90 -5.95 -15.02 -2.01
C LYS A 90 -6.68 -14.60 -0.73
N ALA A 91 -6.98 -13.31 -0.58
CA ALA A 91 -7.72 -12.78 0.57
C ALA A 91 -9.17 -13.29 0.60
N VAL A 92 -9.87 -13.29 -0.54
CA VAL A 92 -11.25 -13.81 -0.64
C VAL A 92 -11.29 -15.32 -0.38
N ARG A 93 -10.36 -16.09 -0.95
CA ARG A 93 -10.31 -17.56 -0.75
C ARG A 93 -10.01 -17.95 0.71
N ARG A 94 -9.22 -17.16 1.43
CA ARG A 94 -8.91 -17.42 2.85
C ARG A 94 -10.03 -17.00 3.81
N ARG A 95 -10.91 -16.08 3.43
CA ARG A 95 -12.11 -15.73 4.23
C ARG A 95 -13.05 -16.92 4.43
N GLY A 96 -13.11 -17.87 3.49
CA GLY A 96 -13.95 -19.07 3.61
C GLY A 96 -13.48 -20.12 4.62
N VAL A 97 -12.27 -20.00 5.19
CA VAL A 97 -11.74 -20.94 6.20
C VAL A 97 -12.06 -20.49 7.63
N MET A 98 -12.60 -19.28 7.81
CA MET A 98 -13.05 -18.77 9.11
C MET A 98 -14.57 -18.88 9.22
N ALA A 99 -15.09 -20.10 9.05
CA ALA A 99 -16.40 -20.45 9.59
C ALA A 99 -16.25 -20.55 11.11
N PRO A 100 -16.98 -19.77 11.92
CA PRO A 100 -17.17 -20.11 13.32
C PRO A 100 -18.05 -21.36 13.35
N GLY A 101 -17.41 -22.52 13.49
CA GLY A 101 -18.10 -23.70 13.97
C GLY A 101 -18.61 -23.42 15.39
N GLY A 102 -19.91 -23.63 15.57
CA GLY A 102 -20.50 -24.35 16.70
C GLY A 102 -20.26 -23.81 18.10
N GLY A 103 -21.35 -23.41 18.76
CA GLY A 103 -21.35 -22.95 20.13
C GLY A 103 -20.80 -23.93 21.15
N ARG A 104 -20.30 -23.34 22.23
CA ARG A 104 -20.65 -23.60 23.63
C ARG A 104 -20.21 -22.40 24.45
#